data_AF-A0A1Q8B3G5-F1
#
_entry.id   AF-A0A1Q8B3G5-F1
#
_cell.length_a   1.000
_cell.length_b   1.000
_cell.length_c   1.000
_cell.angle_alpha   90.00
_cell.angle_beta   90.00
_cell.angle_gamma   90.00
#
_symmetry.space_group_name_H-M   'P 1'
#
loop_
_entity.id
_entity.type
_entity.pdbx_description
1 polymer ?
#
loop_
_entity_poly.entity_id
_entity_poly.type
_entity_poly.pdbx_seq_one_letter_code
_entity_poly.pdbx_strand_id
1 'polypeptide(L)' 'MPDAGFEYTPRNAEATVLYRVVAEELETFLARQQERDHPVPRFVEREFRSFLDCGVLVRGFLRLRCQEFREVQTSGRGL' A
#
# COMPACT_ATOMS: atom_id res chain seq x y z
N MET A 1 -20.89 18.85 20.46
CA MET A 1 -20.71 17.48 19.95
C MET A 1 -19.22 17.21 19.98
N PRO A 2 -18.72 16.20 20.71
CA PRO A 2 -17.29 15.89 20.66
C PRO A 2 -16.98 15.41 19.25
N ASP A 3 -15.94 16.00 18.67
CA ASP A 3 -15.32 15.60 17.40
C ASP A 3 -14.87 14.14 17.56
N ALA A 4 -15.70 13.21 17.10
CA ALA A 4 -15.36 11.80 17.05
C ALA A 4 -14.36 11.62 15.90
N GLY A 5 -13.12 12.03 16.14
CA GLY A 5 -12.01 11.76 15.23
C GLY A 5 -12.01 10.27 14.93
N PHE A 6 -12.21 9.91 13.66
CA PHE A 6 -12.20 8.52 13.23
C PHE A 6 -10.91 7.85 13.72
N GLU A 7 -11.05 6.87 14.60
CA GLU A 7 -9.91 6.10 15.09
C GLU A 7 -9.32 5.33 13.91
N TYR A 8 -8.10 5.69 13.52
CA TYR A 8 -7.43 5.05 12.40
C TYR A 8 -7.13 3.59 12.75
N THR A 9 -7.81 2.67 12.07
CA THR A 9 -7.50 1.24 12.11
C THR A 9 -6.44 0.92 11.05
N PRO A 10 -5.28 0.35 11.44
CA PRO A 10 -4.26 -0.07 10.47
C PRO A 10 -4.83 -1.05 9.45
N ARG A 11 -4.42 -0.91 8.20
CA ARG A 11 -4.78 -1.86 7.14
C ARG A 11 -4.07 -3.19 7.39
N ASN A 12 -4.80 -4.30 7.27
CA ASN A 12 -4.23 -5.64 7.29
C ASN A 12 -4.08 -6.16 5.86
N ALA A 13 -2.91 -5.90 5.25
CA ALA A 13 -2.63 -6.31 3.87
C ALA A 13 -2.65 -7.84 3.72
N GLU A 14 -2.14 -8.57 4.72
CA GLU A 14 -2.02 -10.03 4.74
C GLU A 14 -3.38 -10.74 4.68
N ALA A 15 -4.43 -10.10 5.19
CA ALA A 15 -5.80 -10.59 5.12
C ALA A 15 -6.47 -10.40 3.74
N THR A 16 -5.84 -9.66 2.83
CA THR A 16 -6.42 -9.41 1.50
C THR A 16 -6.19 -10.58 0.55
N VAL A 17 -7.13 -10.82 -0.37
CA VAL A 17 -7.02 -11.87 -1.39
C VAL A 17 -5.77 -11.66 -2.26
N LEU A 18 -5.50 -10.42 -2.69
CA LEU A 18 -4.35 -10.11 -3.53
C LEU A 18 -3.03 -10.48 -2.84
N TYR A 19 -2.86 -10.10 -1.57
CA TYR A 19 -1.65 -10.44 -0.82
C TYR A 19 -1.45 -11.95 -0.79
N ARG A 20 -2.49 -12.71 -0.45
CA ARG A 20 -2.42 -14.17 -0.36
C ARG A 20 -2.02 -14.81 -1.68
N VAL A 21 -2.68 -14.43 -2.77
CA VAL A 21 -2.36 -14.98 -4.11
C VAL A 21 -0.93 -14.65 -4.51
N VAL A 22 -0.47 -13.41 -4.29
CA VAL A 22 0.91 -13.04 -4.62
C VAL A 22 1.90 -13.80 -3.74
N ALA A 23 1.64 -13.93 -2.44
CA ALA A 23 2.51 -14.65 -1.51
C ALA A 23 2.62 -16.14 -1.85
N GLU A 24 1.51 -16.75 -2.28
CA GLU A 24 1.43 -18.17 -2.64
C GLU A 24 2.03 -18.45 -4.02
N GLU A 25 1.82 -17.58 -5.01
CA GLU A 25 2.09 -17.90 -6.42
C GLU A 25 3.29 -17.15 -7.04
N LEU A 26 3.90 -16.18 -6.36
CA LEU A 26 4.95 -15.33 -6.95
C LEU A 26 6.12 -16.14 -7.52
N GLU A 27 6.67 -17.09 -6.75
CA GLU A 27 7.82 -17.89 -7.20
C GLU A 27 7.45 -18.81 -8.36
N THR A 28 6.26 -19.43 -8.32
CA THR A 28 5.72 -20.23 -9.42
C THR A 28 5.56 -19.40 -10.70
N PHE A 29 5.03 -18.19 -10.57
CA PHE A 29 4.89 -17.26 -11.69
C PHE A 29 6.26 -16.89 -12.29
N LEU A 30 7.24 -16.53 -11.45
CA LEU A 30 8.59 -16.18 -11.93
C LEU A 30 9.24 -17.35 -12.65
N ALA A 31 9.18 -18.57 -12.10
CA ALA A 31 9.74 -19.77 -12.71
C ALA A 31 9.14 -20.05 -14.09
N ARG A 32 7.80 -20.03 -14.22
CA ARG A 32 7.10 -20.25 -15.50
C ARG A 32 7.48 -19.22 -16.56
N GLN A 33 7.76 -17.98 -16.16
CA GLN A 33 8.17 -16.93 -17.10
C GLN A 33 9.60 -17.15 -17.60
N GLN A 34 10.50 -17.67 -16.75
CA GLN A 34 11.85 -18.08 -17.17
C GLN A 34 11.80 -19.27 -18.14
N GLU A 35 10.97 -20.29 -17.86
CA GLU A 35 10.80 -21.47 -18.72
C GLU A 35 10.30 -21.12 -20.14
N ARG A 36 9.59 -20.00 -20.28
CA ARG A 36 9.05 -19.52 -21.57
C ARG A 36 10.00 -18.57 -22.30
N ASP A 37 11.24 -18.43 -21.85
CA ASP A 37 12.22 -17.45 -22.33
C ASP A 37 11.65 -16.00 -22.34
N HIS A 38 10.74 -15.71 -21.41
CA HIS A 38 10.09 -14.41 -21.27
C HIS A 38 10.20 -13.90 -19.81
N PRO A 39 11.42 -13.63 -19.34
CA PRO A 39 11.66 -13.21 -17.97
C PRO A 39 10.91 -11.92 -17.65
N VAL A 40 10.38 -11.86 -16.44
CA VAL A 40 9.73 -10.66 -15.92
C VAL A 40 10.77 -9.54 -15.76
N PRO A 41 10.47 -8.28 -16.13
CA PRO A 41 11.38 -7.18 -15.87
C PRO A 41 11.73 -7.06 -14.39
N ARG A 42 13.00 -6.81 -14.07
CA ARG A 42 13.50 -6.80 -12.67
C ARG A 42 12.72 -5.87 -11.74
N PHE A 43 12.19 -4.76 -12.27
CA PHE A 43 11.40 -3.84 -11.46
C PHE A 43 10.08 -4.47 -11.01
N VAL A 44 9.42 -5.27 -11.85
CA VAL A 44 8.14 -5.90 -11.52
C VAL A 44 8.31 -6.93 -10.40
N GLU A 45 9.34 -7.79 -10.51
CA GLU A 45 9.69 -8.75 -9.45
C GLU A 45 10.00 -8.04 -8.13
N ARG A 46 10.75 -6.94 -8.17
CA ARG A 46 11.04 -6.12 -6.98
C ARG A 46 9.76 -5.53 -6.39
N GLU A 47 8.87 -4.97 -7.20
CA GLU A 47 7.62 -4.39 -6.69
C GLU A 47 6.71 -5.45 -6.06
N PHE A 48 6.65 -6.67 -6.60
CA PHE A 48 5.91 -7.77 -5.95
C PHE A 48 6.49 -8.12 -4.58
N ARG A 49 7.83 -8.19 -4.46
CA ARG A 49 8.47 -8.45 -3.16
C ARG A 49 8.23 -7.30 -2.17
N SER A 50 8.41 -6.06 -2.60
CA SER A 50 8.09 -4.87 -1.79
C SER A 50 6.62 -4.83 -1.37
N PHE A 51 5.71 -5.27 -2.23
CA PHE A 51 4.28 -5.36 -1.91
C PHE A 51 4.02 -6.38 -0.79
N LEU A 52 4.72 -7.51 -0.79
CA LEU A 52 4.65 -8.50 0.30
C LEU A 52 5.28 -8.00 1.61
N ASP A 53 6.16 -6.99 1.54
CA ASP A 53 6.69 -6.28 2.71
C ASP A 53 5.73 -5.20 3.24
N CYS A 54 4.81 -4.71 2.41
CA CYS A 54 3.95 -3.59 2.72
C CYS A 54 2.87 -3.94 3.75
N GLY A 55 2.73 -3.11 4.79
CA GLY A 55 1.71 -3.29 5.83
C GLY A 55 2.13 -4.21 6.98
N VAL A 56 3.28 -4.89 6.88
CA VAL A 56 3.86 -5.67 7.97
C VAL A 56 4.68 -4.74 8.88
N LEU A 57 4.13 -4.36 10.04
CA LEU A 57 4.74 -3.35 10.92
C LEU A 57 6.19 -3.65 11.32
N VAL A 58 6.57 -4.93 11.43
CA VAL A 58 7.95 -5.34 11.76
C VAL A 58 8.96 -4.98 10.66
N ARG A 59 8.51 -4.81 9.42
CA ARG A 59 9.36 -4.46 8.26
C ARG A 59 9.56 -2.94 8.11
N GLY A 60 8.93 -2.14 8.98
CA GLY A 60 9.08 -0.69 9.04
C GLY A 60 7.81 0.07 8.66
N PHE A 61 7.59 1.23 9.27
CA PHE A 61 6.43 2.07 9.01
C PHE A 61 6.77 3.56 9.16
N LEU A 62 6.02 4.39 8.43
CA LEU A 62 6.12 5.84 8.50
C LEU A 62 5.01 6.40 9.40
N ARG A 63 5.39 7.18 10.42
CA ARG A 63 4.44 7.90 11.26
C ARG A 63 4.33 9.35 10.80
N LEU A 64 3.18 9.70 10.23
CA LEU A 64 2.87 11.08 9.82
C LEU A 64 2.00 11.75 10.87
N ARG A 65 2.22 13.04 11.10
CA ARG A 65 1.38 13.90 11.94
C ARG A 65 0.93 15.05 11.06
N CYS A 66 -0.37 15.29 10.96
CA CYS A 66 -0.88 16.51 10.36
C CYS A 66 -0.44 17.68 11.26
N GLN A 67 0.21 18.71 10.71
CA GLN A 67 0.73 19.83 11.50
C GLN A 67 -0.35 20.86 11.84
N GLU A 68 -1.39 21.01 11.01
CA GLU A 68 -2.60 21.80 11.28
C GLU A 68 -3.59 21.63 10.12
N PHE A 69 -4.89 21.47 10.41
CA PHE A 69 -5.94 21.52 9.39
C PHE A 69 -6.31 22.99 9.17
N ARG A 70 -5.90 23.60 8.05
CA ARG A 70 -6.31 24.97 7.73
C ARG A 70 -7.61 24.89 6.91
N GLU A 71 -8.73 25.29 7.49
CA GLU A 71 -9.96 25.53 6.74
C GLU A 71 -9.66 26.58 5.66
N VAL A 72 -9.71 26.18 4.39
CA VAL A 72 -9.68 27.11 3.27
C VAL A 72 -11.08 27.71 3.17
N GLN A 73 -11.30 28.84 3.84
CA GLN A 73 -12.47 29.66 3.54
C GLN A 73 -12.30 30.21 2.11
N THR A 74 -12.98 29.61 1.14
CA THR A 74 -13.24 30.28 -0.13
C THR A 74 -14.15 31.46 0.15
N SER A 75 -13.54 32.63 0.40
CA SER A 75 -14.23 33.92 0.38
C SER A 75 -14.85 34.10 -1.01
N GLY A 76 -16.15 33.87 -1.12
CA GLY A 76 -16.93 34.33 -2.26
C GLY A 76 -16.80 35.85 -2.36
N ARG A 77 -16.05 36.33 -3.36
CA ARG A 77 -16.09 37.73 -3.78
C ARG A 77 -17.43 37.93 -4.49
N GLY A 78 -18.44 38.36 -3.75
CA GLY A 78 -19.58 39.07 -4.32
C GLY A 78 -19.11 40.46 -4.75
N LEU A 79 -19.05 40.68 -6.07
CA LEU A 79 -19.23 41.98 -6.70
C LEU A 79 -20.46 41.87 -7.58
#